data_AF-A0A7W1HT55-F1
#
_entry.id   AF-A0A7W1HT55-F1
#
_cell.length_a   1.000
_cell.length_b   1.000
_cell.length_c   1.000
_cell.angle_alpha   90.00
_cell.angle_beta   90.00
_cell.angle_gamma   90.00
#
_symmetry.space_group_name_H-M   'P 1'
#
loop_
_entity.id
_entity.type
_entity.pdbx_description
1 polymer ?
#
loop_
_entity_poly.entity_id
_entity_poly.type
_entity_poly.pdbx_seq_one_letter_code
_entity_poly.pdbx_strand_id
1 'polypeptide(L)' 'MSQDRIVLGRRDDRTMVGFQWTGAEPEALNDPEFAVSLGAVWEADELVTYNLDHLRHNLQHHADGYMEDSD' A
#
# COMPACT_ATOMS: atom_id res chain seq x y z
N MET A 1 21.76 5.30 5.30
CA MET A 1 20.52 4.91 5.99
C MET A 1 19.94 3.75 5.21
N SER A 2 19.98 2.54 5.76
CA SER A 2 19.30 1.40 5.14
C SER A 2 17.80 1.67 5.27
N GLN A 3 17.10 1.86 4.16
CA GLN A 3 15.64 1.88 4.22
C GLN A 3 15.18 0.45 4.54
N ASP A 4 14.47 0.28 5.65
CA ASP A 4 13.95 -1.02 6.03
C ASP A 4 12.88 -1.44 5.00
N ARG A 5 13.10 -2.60 4.40
CA ARG A 5 12.17 -3.21 3.44
C ARG A 5 10.98 -3.78 4.22
N ILE A 6 9.80 -3.24 3.98
CA ILE A 6 8.56 -3.64 4.66
C ILE A 6 7.66 -4.30 3.62
N VAL A 7 7.27 -5.56 3.88
CA VAL A 7 6.33 -6.31 3.03
C VAL A 7 4.92 -5.99 3.49
N LEU A 8 4.15 -5.30 2.65
CA LEU A 8 2.76 -4.93 2.91
C LEU A 8 1.81 -6.10 2.62
N GLY A 9 2.10 -6.86 1.57
CA GLY A 9 1.25 -7.98 1.17
C GLY A 9 1.95 -8.91 0.21
N ARG A 10 1.30 -10.02 -0.10
CA ARG A 10 1.81 -11.07 -0.98
C ARG A 10 0.73 -11.55 -1.92
N ARG A 11 1.09 -11.90 -3.15
CA ARG A 11 0.21 -12.68 -4.02
C ARG A 11 0.00 -14.05 -3.40
N ASP A 12 -1.26 -14.48 -3.36
CA ASP A 12 -1.64 -15.79 -2.84
C ASP A 12 -2.71 -16.42 -3.72
N ASP A 13 -2.26 -17.27 -4.63
CA ASP A 13 -3.08 -18.03 -5.59
C ASP A 13 -4.04 -19.02 -4.91
N ARG A 14 -3.91 -19.23 -3.59
CA ARG A 14 -4.85 -20.07 -2.81
C ARG A 14 -6.09 -19.30 -2.39
N THR A 15 -6.07 -17.97 -2.50
CA THR A 15 -7.19 -17.10 -2.13
C THR A 15 -7.98 -16.70 -3.37
N MET A 16 -9.29 -16.48 -3.21
CA MET A 16 -10.16 -16.00 -4.31
C MET A 16 -9.76 -14.61 -4.83
N VAL A 17 -9.05 -13.82 -4.02
CA VAL A 17 -8.60 -12.46 -4.33
C VAL A 17 -7.20 -12.48 -4.96
N GLY A 18 -6.46 -13.59 -4.87
CA GLY A 18 -5.09 -13.69 -5.37
C GLY A 18 -4.07 -12.90 -4.55
N PHE A 19 -4.44 -12.39 -3.37
CA PHE A 19 -3.63 -11.49 -2.58
C PHE A 19 -3.96 -11.54 -1.08
N GLN A 20 -2.93 -11.41 -0.26
CA GLN A 20 -3.01 -11.44 1.20
C GLN A 20 -2.15 -10.33 1.80
N TRP A 21 -2.79 -9.43 2.56
CA TRP A 21 -2.12 -8.43 3.39
C TRP A 21 -1.38 -9.08 4.57
N THR A 22 -0.23 -8.51 4.97
CA THR A 22 0.61 -9.05 6.06
C THR A 22 0.27 -8.50 7.45
N GLY A 23 -0.52 -7.44 7.53
CA GLY A 23 -0.75 -6.64 8.73
C GLY A 23 0.25 -5.51 8.93
N ALA A 24 1.22 -5.34 8.02
CA ALA A 24 2.15 -4.22 8.03
C ALA A 24 1.62 -2.98 7.29
N GLU A 25 0.57 -3.17 6.49
CA GLU A 25 -0.14 -2.13 5.78
C GLU A 25 -0.88 -1.16 6.73
N PRO A 26 -1.04 0.12 6.33
CA PRO A 26 -1.94 1.02 7.03
C PRO A 26 -3.40 0.54 6.92
N GLU A 27 -4.19 0.68 7.99
CA GLU A 27 -5.58 0.19 8.04
C GLU A 27 -6.50 0.72 6.93
N ALA A 28 -6.25 1.93 6.42
CA ALA A 28 -7.03 2.53 5.34
C ALA A 28 -6.59 2.08 3.93
N LEU A 29 -5.52 1.27 3.83
CA LEU A 29 -5.04 0.74 2.57
C LEU A 29 -5.73 -0.60 2.28
N ASN A 30 -6.67 -0.58 1.33
CA ASN A 30 -7.49 -1.74 1.00
C ASN A 30 -7.22 -2.31 -0.41
N ASP A 31 -6.43 -1.62 -1.22
CA ASP A 31 -6.18 -1.98 -2.61
C ASP A 31 -4.66 -1.98 -2.93
N PRO A 32 -4.13 -3.06 -3.52
CA PRO A 32 -2.70 -3.17 -3.82
C PRO A 32 -2.26 -2.27 -4.98
N GLU A 33 -3.12 -1.98 -5.96
CA GLU A 33 -2.79 -1.04 -7.04
C GLU A 33 -2.74 0.39 -6.52
N PHE A 34 -3.62 0.72 -5.57
CA PHE A 34 -3.57 1.98 -4.84
C PHE A 34 -2.28 2.10 -4.03
N ALA A 35 -1.86 1.03 -3.35
CA ALA A 35 -0.57 1.00 -2.66
C ALA A 35 0.61 1.33 -3.58
N VAL A 36 0.60 0.80 -4.82
CA VAL A 36 1.61 1.11 -5.84
C VAL A 36 1.57 2.59 -6.21
N SER A 37 0.39 3.18 -6.39
CA SER A 37 0.25 4.62 -6.66
C SER A 37 0.81 5.51 -5.55
N LEU A 38 0.84 5.01 -4.30
CA LEU A 38 1.37 5.69 -3.12
C LEU A 38 2.88 5.49 -2.92
N GLY A 39 3.53 4.68 -3.77
CA GLY A 39 4.97 4.43 -3.77
C GLY A 39 5.40 3.04 -3.32
N ALA A 40 4.47 2.10 -3.12
CA ALA A 40 4.82 0.69 -2.99
C ALA A 40 5.28 0.11 -4.35
N VAL A 41 6.04 -0.98 -4.31
CA VAL A 41 6.51 -1.67 -5.51
C VAL A 41 6.30 -3.17 -5.37
N TRP A 42 6.07 -3.83 -6.51
CA TRP A 42 6.05 -5.27 -6.58
C TRP A 42 7.46 -5.82 -6.79
N GLU A 43 7.89 -6.68 -5.88
CA GLU A 43 9.11 -7.48 -6.01
C GLU A 43 8.72 -8.96 -6.05
N ALA A 44 8.71 -9.52 -7.27
CA ALA A 44 8.13 -10.82 -7.54
C ALA A 44 6.67 -10.89 -7.03
N ASP A 45 6.41 -11.70 -6.02
CA ASP A 45 5.08 -11.90 -5.43
C ASP A 45 4.84 -11.07 -4.16
N GLU A 46 5.80 -10.23 -3.74
CA GLU A 46 5.68 -9.39 -2.56
C GLU A 46 5.43 -7.93 -2.95
N LEU A 47 4.42 -7.32 -2.33
CA LEU A 47 4.19 -5.88 -2.39
C LEU A 47 4.96 -5.23 -1.24
N VAL A 48 5.90 -4.34 -1.55
CA VAL A 48 6.83 -3.78 -0.57
C VAL A 48 6.87 -2.26 -0.59
N THR A 49 7.25 -1.68 0.55
CA THR A 49 7.65 -0.28 0.66
C THR A 49 8.99 -0.19 1.37
N TYR A 50 9.78 0.82 0.99
CA TYR A 50 11.02 1.21 1.67
C TYR A 50 10.82 2.45 2.55
N ASN A 51 9.61 3.00 2.57
CA ASN A 51 9.27 4.18 3.36
C ASN A 51 7.79 4.14 3.74
N LEU A 52 7.49 3.42 4.82
CA LEU A 52 6.11 3.28 5.32
C LEU A 52 5.53 4.63 5.76
N ASP A 53 6.34 5.52 6.34
CA ASP A 53 5.88 6.85 6.77
C ASP A 53 5.45 7.71 5.58
N HIS A 54 6.23 7.72 4.49
CA HIS A 54 5.85 8.41 3.26
C HIS A 54 4.60 7.82 2.62
N LEU A 55 4.46 6.49 2.62
CA LEU A 55 3.26 5.83 2.12
C LEU A 55 2.01 6.22 2.94
N ARG A 56 2.12 6.26 4.27
CA ARG A 56 1.04 6.72 5.17
C ARG A 56 0.67 8.18 4.94
N HIS A 57 1.68 9.03 4.74
CA HIS A 57 1.48 10.44 4.43
C HIS A 57 0.71 10.61 3.11
N ASN A 58 1.13 9.93 2.04
CA ASN A 58 0.46 9.97 0.75
C ASN A 58 -0.98 9.44 0.84
N LEU A 59 -1.21 8.39 1.62
CA LEU A 59 -2.54 7.83 1.85
C LEU A 59 -3.49 8.83 2.50
N GLN A 60 -3.03 9.54 3.54
CA GLN A 60 -3.82 10.57 4.23
C GLN A 60 -4.16 11.72 3.28
N HIS A 61 -3.17 12.24 2.55
CA HIS A 61 -3.39 13.34 1.61
C HIS A 61 -4.24 12.96 0.40
N HIS A 62 -4.19 11.70 -0.05
CA HIS A 62 -5.07 11.23 -1.12
C HIS A 62 -6.53 11.14 -0.66
N ALA A 63 -6.77 10.75 0.60
CA ALA A 63 -8.12 10.74 1.18
C ALA A 63 -8.69 12.18 1.33
N ASP A 64 -7.84 13.14 1.69
CA ASP A 64 -8.23 14.55 1.79
C ASP A 64 -8.55 15.16 0.41
N GLY A 65 -7.82 14.76 -0.64
CA GLY A 65 -8.06 15.21 -2.01
C GLY A 65 -9.38 14.74 -2.64
N TYR A 66 -10.02 13.70 -2.08
CA TYR A 66 -11.38 13.30 -2.47
C TYR A 66 -12.47 14.11 -1.74
N MET A 67 -12.12 14.88 -0.69
CA MET A 67 -13.05 15.78 -0.01
C MET A 67 -13.07 17.20 -0.57
N GLU A 68 -12.10 17.58 -1.41
CA GLU A 68 -12.11 18.86 -2.13
C GLU A 68 -12.66 18.68 -3.54
N ASP A 69 -13.99 18.84 -3.63
CA ASP A 69 -14.73 19.70 -4.56
C ASP A 69 -16.03 19.00 -4.99
N SER A 70 -17.10 19.23 -4.24
CA SER A 70 -18.47 19.11 -4.73
C SER A 70 -19.09 20.49 -4.62
N ASP A 71 -18.99 21.24 -5.72
CA ASP A 71 -19.78 22.45 -6.00
C ASP A 71 -21.29 22.15 -5.93
#